data_AF-A0A661YDT8-F1
#
_entry.id   AF-A0A661YDT8-F1
#
_cell.length_a   1.000
_cell.length_b   1.000
_cell.length_c   1.000
_cell.angle_alpha   90.00
_cell.angle_beta   90.00
_cell.angle_gamma   90.00
#
_symmetry.space_group_name_H-M   'P 1'
#
loop_
_entity.id
_entity.type
_entity.pdbx_description
1 polymer ?
#
loop_
_entity_poly.entity_id
_entity_poly.type
_entity_poly.pdbx_seq_one_letter_code
_entity_poly.pdbx_strand_id
1 'polypeptide(L)' 'MKEKLTIINQDSGYLMIDIANAYEKSGYEVSLICGRLVERNTPLNPGIKLDKICKYRRSNIPIRLYSWFWGTL' A
#
# COMPACT_ATOMS: atom_id res chain seq x y z
N MET A 1 2.52 24.47 2.31
CA MET A 1 2.25 23.29 1.45
C MET A 1 2.65 22.06 2.26
N LYS A 2 1.83 21.01 2.36
CA LYS A 2 2.27 19.77 3.04
C LYS A 2 3.22 19.00 2.13
N GLU A 3 4.26 18.41 2.70
CA GLU A 3 5.12 17.48 1.96
C GLU A 3 4.31 16.22 1.61
N LYS A 4 4.53 15.68 0.41
CA LYS A 4 3.80 14.52 -0.09
C LYS A 4 4.67 13.28 -0.02
N LEU A 5 4.13 12.18 0.51
CA LEU A 5 4.80 10.88 0.58
C LEU A 5 3.92 9.82 -0.05
N THR A 6 4.39 9.19 -1.12
CA THR A 6 3.74 8.02 -1.72
C THR A 6 4.54 6.78 -1.38
N ILE A 7 3.88 5.81 -0.75
CA ILE A 7 4.49 4.54 -0.37
C ILE A 7 3.89 3.42 -1.21
N ILE A 8 4.73 2.60 -1.81
CA ILE A 8 4.33 1.50 -2.69
C ILE A 8 4.80 0.18 -2.06
N ASN A 9 3.85 -0.68 -1.71
CA ASN A 9 4.15 -2.00 -1.20
C ASN A 9 3.04 -3.00 -1.54
N GLN A 10 3.37 -4.15 -2.12
CA GLN A 10 2.39 -5.16 -2.53
C GLN A 10 1.67 -5.83 -1.35
N ASP A 11 2.36 -6.05 -0.23
CA ASP A 11 1.77 -6.61 1.00
C ASP A 11 2.09 -5.69 2.20
N SER A 12 1.14 -4.82 2.50
CA SER A 12 1.24 -3.80 3.55
C SER A 12 0.67 -4.32 4.86
N GLY A 13 1.55 -4.94 5.66
CA GLY A 13 1.26 -5.37 7.02
C GLY A 13 1.52 -4.28 8.07
N TYR A 14 1.49 -4.68 9.35
CA TYR A 14 1.58 -3.78 10.51
C TYR A 14 2.73 -2.75 10.42
N LEU A 15 3.94 -3.18 10.08
CA LEU A 15 5.10 -2.27 9.99
C LEU A 15 4.88 -1.16 8.94
N MET A 16 4.28 -1.51 7.80
CA MET A 16 4.00 -0.55 6.73
C MET A 16 2.93 0.46 7.18
N ILE A 17 1.91 -0.04 7.87
CA ILE A 17 0.84 0.79 8.43
C ILE A 17 1.39 1.75 9.48
N ASP A 18 2.26 1.28 10.38
CA ASP A 18 2.87 2.09 11.44
C ASP A 18 3.73 3.22 10.84
N ILE A 19 4.53 2.92 9.80
CA ILE A 19 5.33 3.92 9.09
C ILE A 19 4.41 4.97 8.44
N ALA A 20 3.37 4.54 7.70
CA ALA A 20 2.47 5.45 7.02
C ALA A 20 1.73 6.36 8.01
N ASN A 21 1.26 5.80 9.13
CA ASN A 21 0.62 6.53 10.22
C ASN A 21 1.56 7.54 10.88
N ALA A 22 2.83 7.17 11.09
CA ALA A 22 3.83 8.06 11.67
C ALA A 22 4.10 9.29 10.78
N TYR A 23 4.18 9.09 9.46
CA TYR A 23 4.36 10.20 8.52
C TYR A 23 3.12 11.09 8.43
N GLU A 24 1.91 10.52 8.38
CA GLU A 24 0.67 11.31 8.38
C GLU A 24 0.58 12.17 9.64
N LYS A 25 0.87 11.57 10.81
CA LYS A 25 0.90 12.28 12.10
C LYS A 25 1.96 13.38 12.15
N SER A 26 3.05 13.23 11.41
CA SER A 26 4.13 14.23 11.28
C SER A 26 3.77 15.37 10.32
N GLY A 27 2.58 15.35 9.72
CA GLY A 27 2.06 16.42 8.88
C GLY A 27 2.18 16.19 7.38
N TYR A 28 2.63 15.00 6.94
CA TYR A 28 2.72 14.65 5.53
C TYR A 28 1.34 14.34 4.93
N GLU A 29 1.19 14.63 3.64
CA GLU A 29 0.10 14.11 2.82
C GLU A 29 0.53 12.72 2.31
N VAL A 30 0.05 11.65 2.96
CA VAL A 30 0.50 10.28 2.70
C VAL A 30 -0.47 9.55 1.77
N SER A 31 0.07 8.87 0.77
CA SER A 31 -0.65 7.90 -0.07
C SER A 31 0.00 6.52 0.03
N LEU A 32 -0.80 5.48 0.21
CA LEU A 32 -0.37 4.09 0.26
C LEU A 32 -0.95 3.32 -0.92
N ILE A 33 -0.09 2.84 -1.81
CA ILE A 33 -0.45 1.97 -2.93
C ILE A 33 -0.12 0.53 -2.55
N CYS A 34 -1.13 -0.35 -2.52
CA CYS A 34 -0.90 -1.75 -2.14
C CYS A 34 -1.82 -2.77 -2.80
N GLY A 35 -1.29 -3.99 -3.00
CA GLY A 35 -2.07 -5.13 -3.50
C GLY A 35 -2.87 -5.82 -2.40
N ARG A 36 -2.33 -5.81 -1.18
CA ARG A 36 -2.95 -6.33 0.02
C ARG A 36 -2.63 -5.41 1.20
N LEU A 37 -3.68 -5.00 1.92
CA LEU A 37 -3.57 -4.33 3.21
C LEU A 37 -3.92 -5.36 4.29
N VAL A 38 -3.07 -5.49 5.30
CA VAL A 38 -3.27 -6.43 6.43
C VAL A 38 -3.24 -5.64 7.72
N GLU A 39 -4.42 -5.14 8.09
CA GLU A 39 -4.62 -4.48 9.37
C GLU A 39 -4.64 -5.52 10.51
N ARG A 40 -4.10 -5.12 11.66
CA ARG A 40 -4.15 -5.90 12.90
C ARG A 40 -4.73 -5.02 14.00
N ASN A 41 -4.01 -4.84 15.11
CA ASN A 41 -4.44 -4.03 16.24
C ASN A 41 -4.41 -2.52 15.89
N THR A 42 -3.53 -2.13 14.97
CA THR A 42 -3.40 -0.74 14.51
C THR A 42 -3.98 -0.63 13.10
N PRO A 43 -5.09 0.11 12.91
CA PRO A 43 -5.65 0.36 11.58
C PRO A 43 -4.83 1.42 10.82
N LEU A 44 -4.99 1.48 9.51
CA LEU A 44 -4.48 2.58 8.70
C LEU A 44 -5.25 3.85 9.07
N ASN A 45 -4.53 4.95 9.29
CA ASN A 45 -5.15 6.22 9.64
C ASN A 45 -6.06 6.69 8.48
N PRO A 46 -7.33 7.07 8.75
CA PRO A 46 -8.26 7.55 7.71
C PRO A 46 -7.77 8.78 6.94
N GLY A 47 -6.80 9.54 7.47
CA GLY A 47 -6.14 10.63 6.76
C GLY A 47 -5.22 10.21 5.61
N ILE A 48 -4.91 8.91 5.50
CA ILE A 48 -4.03 8.36 4.46
C ILE A 48 -4.84 7.95 3.23
N LYS A 49 -4.43 8.40 2.05
CA LYS A 49 -5.04 7.98 0.79
C LYS A 49 -4.63 6.54 0.48
N LEU A 50 -5.59 5.63 0.37
CA LEU A 50 -5.33 4.22 0.06
C LEU A 50 -5.71 3.91 -1.39
N ASP A 51 -4.72 3.51 -2.19
CA ASP A 51 -4.92 3.06 -3.57
C ASP A 51 -4.66 1.54 -3.66
N LYS A 52 -5.74 0.74 -3.77
CA LYS A 52 -5.61 -0.71 -3.90
C LYS A 52 -5.37 -1.12 -5.34
N ILE A 53 -4.32 -1.89 -5.58
CA ILE A 53 -3.95 -2.43 -6.89
C ILE A 53 -4.12 -3.95 -6.93
N CYS A 54 -3.96 -4.54 -8.11
CA CYS A 54 -4.00 -5.99 -8.26
C CYS A 54 -2.92 -6.65 -7.38
N LYS A 55 -3.34 -7.62 -6.54
CA LYS A 55 -2.42 -8.39 -5.70
C LYS A 55 -1.53 -9.26 -6.57
N TYR A 56 -0.21 -9.06 -6.46
CA TYR A 56 0.76 -9.94 -7.09
C TYR A 56 0.65 -11.38 -6.56
N ARG A 57 0.53 -12.36 -7.46
CA ARG A 57 0.41 -13.78 -7.12
C ARG A 57 1.65 -14.53 -7.61
N ARG A 58 2.44 -15.05 -6.66
CA ARG A 58 3.72 -15.74 -6.93
C ARG A 58 3.60 -17.23 -7.26
N SER A 59 2.43 -17.83 -7.09
CA SER A 59 2.27 -19.29 -7.08
C SER A 59 2.47 -19.98 -8.43
N ASN A 60 2.17 -19.34 -9.56
CA ASN A 60 2.30 -19.94 -10.90
C ASN A 60 2.81 -18.91 -11.92
N ILE A 61 3.72 -19.32 -12.83
CA ILE A 61 4.29 -18.49 -13.92
C ILE A 61 3.20 -17.79 -14.78
N PRO A 62 2.14 -18.47 -15.27
CA PRO A 62 1.09 -17.78 -16.03
C PRO A 62 0.32 -16.76 -15.21
N ILE A 63 0.10 -17.03 -13.91
CA ILE A 63 -0.58 -16.10 -13.00
C ILE A 63 0.31 -14.87 -12.72
N ARG A 64 1.64 -15.04 -12.65
CA ARG A 64 2.58 -13.91 -12.54
C ARG A 64 2.45 -12.96 -13.72
N LEU A 65 2.52 -13.47 -14.96
CA LEU A 65 2.39 -12.66 -16.18
C LEU A 65 1.03 -11.96 -16.25
N TYR A 66 -0.06 -12.66 -15.90
CA TYR A 66 -1.38 -12.05 -15.81
C TYR A 66 -1.45 -10.92 -14.76
N SER A 67 -0.88 -11.15 -13.57
CA SER A 67 -0.86 -10.13 -12.51
C SER A 67 0.04 -8.94 -12.84
N TRP A 68 1.06 -9.13 -13.67
CA TRP A 68 1.86 -8.02 -14.20
C TRP A 68 1.04 -7.22 -15.20
N PHE A 69 0.45 -7.86 -16.21
CA PHE A 69 -0.36 -7.19 -17.23
C PHE A 69 -1.46 -6.31 -16.61
N TRP A 70 -2.27 -6.86 -15.71
CA TRP A 70 -3.32 -6.11 -14.98
C TRP A 70 -2.80 -5.17 -13.89
N GLY A 71 -1.54 -5.30 -13.49
CA GLY A 71 -0.89 -4.37 -12.55
C GLY A 71 -0.30 -3.14 -13.24
N THR A 72 -0.08 -3.21 -14.57
CA THR A 72 0.53 -2.14 -15.38
C THR A 72 -0.44 -1.42 -16.32
N LEU A 73 -1.55 -2.04 -16.72
CA LEU A 73 -2.64 -1.43 -17.51
C LEU A 73 -3.70 -0.82 -16.59
#